data_AF-A0A1F5FJM8-F1
#
_entry.id   AF-A0A1F5FJM8-F1
#
_cell.length_a   1.000
_cell.length_b   1.000
_cell.length_c   1.000
_cell.angle_alpha   90.00
_cell.angle_beta   90.00
_cell.angle_gamma   90.00
#
_symmetry.space_group_name_H-M   'P 1'
#
loop_
_entity.id
_entity.type
_entity.pdbx_description
1 polymer ?
#
loop_
_entity_poly.entity_id
_entity_poly.type
_entity_poly.pdbx_seq_one_letter_code
_entity_poly.pdbx_strand_id
1 'polypeptide(L)'
;MEPVALSFKSKDGSKLGELCLIHHCTKCGIYSKNRLAGDDDPTAIKNLFHTSFTKKTPFQSLKQADALEVYTQLYGRSQAQEMLK
;
A
#
# COMPACT_ATOMS: atom_id res chain seq x y z
N MET A 1 -1.31 10.70 -13.19
CA MET A 1 -1.47 10.11 -11.85
C MET A 1 -0.09 9.87 -11.30
N GLU A 2 0.17 10.27 -10.06
CA GLU A 2 1.45 10.07 -9.40
C GLU A 2 1.25 9.18 -8.17
N PRO A 3 1.84 7.96 -8.12
CA PRO A 3 1.83 7.10 -6.93
C PRO A 3 2.55 7.78 -5.76
N VAL A 4 1.94 7.83 -4.58
CA VAL A 4 2.52 8.52 -3.42
C VAL A 4 2.78 7.59 -2.25
N ALA A 5 1.80 6.76 -1.90
CA ALA A 5 1.88 5.89 -0.72
C ALA A 5 0.91 4.71 -0.83
N LEU A 6 0.99 3.80 0.13
CA LEU A 6 0.01 2.72 0.29
C LEU A 6 -0.85 2.98 1.53
N SER A 7 -2.05 2.41 1.52
CA SER A 7 -2.99 2.39 2.65
C SER A 7 -3.77 1.09 2.65
N PHE A 8 -4.42 0.77 3.76
CA PHE A 8 -5.47 -0.24 3.76
C PHE A 8 -6.84 0.42 3.53
N LYS A 9 -7.73 -0.29 2.84
CA LYS A 9 -9.15 0.03 2.88
C LYS A 9 -9.62 -0.07 4.33
N SER A 10 -10.25 0.98 4.85
CA SER A 10 -10.89 0.92 6.16
C SER A 10 -12.01 -0.11 6.10
N LYS A 11 -11.91 -1.16 6.93
CA LYS A 11 -12.99 -2.12 7.15
C LYS A 11 -13.63 -1.83 8.51
N ASP A 12 -14.96 -1.86 8.54
CA ASP A 12 -15.72 -1.91 9.78
C ASP A 12 -15.41 -3.24 10.48
N GLY A 13 -14.76 -3.18 11.65
CA GLY A 13 -14.41 -4.34 12.47
C GLY A 13 -13.04 -4.97 12.18
N SER A 14 -12.18 -4.98 13.20
CA SER A 14 -10.95 -5.75 13.53
C SER A 14 -10.04 -6.42 12.49
N LYS A 15 -10.36 -6.44 11.19
CA LYS A 15 -9.53 -7.00 10.11
C LYS A 15 -8.94 -5.87 9.28
N LEU A 16 -7.63 -5.92 9.07
CA LEU A 16 -6.95 -5.08 8.07
C LEU A 16 -7.61 -5.31 6.70
N GLY A 17 -7.92 -4.23 5.98
CA GLY A 17 -8.57 -4.29 4.69
C GLY A 17 -7.61 -4.55 3.52
N GLU A 18 -8.15 -4.48 2.30
CA GLU A 18 -7.38 -4.67 1.07
C GLU A 18 -6.35 -3.52 0.88
N LEU A 19 -5.18 -3.86 0.33
CA LEU A 19 -4.13 -2.90 -0.02
C LEU A 19 -4.62 -1.93 -1.12
N CYS A 20 -4.38 -0.65 -0.89
CA CYS A 20 -4.80 0.44 -1.76
C CYS A 20 -3.64 1.40 -2.04
N LEU A 21 -3.56 1.87 -3.27
CA LEU A 21 -2.64 2.89 -3.72
C LEU A 21 -3.21 4.29 -3.46
N ILE A 22 -2.52 5.08 -2.65
CA ILE A 22 -2.72 6.52 -2.58
C ILE A 22 -1.96 7.16 -3.76
N HIS A 23 -2.67 7.95 -4.55
CA HIS A 23 -2.08 8.70 -5.65
C HIS A 23 -2.51 10.17 -5.64
N HIS A 24 -1.67 11.03 -6.19
CA HIS A 24 -2.03 12.40 -6.52
C HIS A 24 -2.51 12.47 -7.97
N CYS A 25 -3.74 12.92 -8.19
CA CYS A 25 -4.31 13.07 -9.52
C CYS A 25 -3.74 14.33 -10.17
N THR A 26 -2.86 14.15 -11.15
CA THR A 26 -2.22 15.25 -11.90
C THR A 26 -3.20 16.06 -12.78
N LYS A 27 -4.45 15.61 -12.94
CA LYS A 27 -5.51 16.35 -13.65
C LYS A 27 -6.38 17.19 -12.71
N CYS A 28 -6.80 16.60 -11.57
CA CYS A 28 -7.73 17.23 -10.64
C CYS A 28 -7.04 17.92 -9.46
N GLY A 29 -5.75 17.66 -9.23
CA GLY A 29 -4.97 18.21 -8.11
C GLY A 29 -5.33 17.64 -6.73
N ILE A 30 -6.08 16.53 -6.69
CA ILE A 30 -6.53 15.90 -5.43
C ILE A 30 -5.85 14.56 -5.19
N TYR A 31 -5.73 14.17 -3.92
CA TYR A 31 -5.34 12.83 -3.54
C TYR A 31 -6.55 11.88 -3.62
N SER A 32 -6.32 10.67 -4.11
CA SER A 32 -7.33 9.62 -4.15
C SER A 32 -6.71 8.25 -3.84
N LYS A 33 -7.57 7.26 -3.56
CA LYS A 33 -7.19 5.87 -3.27
C LYS A 33 -7.78 4.93 -4.31
N ASN A 34 -6.94 4.08 -4.90
CA ASN A 34 -7.37 3.00 -5.78
C ASN A 34 -7.01 1.64 -5.16
N ARG A 35 -7.84 0.63 -5.39
CA ARG A 35 -7.48 -0.76 -5.09
C ARG A 35 -6.36 -1.19 -6.05
N LEU A 36 -5.43 -2.00 -5.57
CA LEU A 36 -4.46 -2.67 -6.43
C LEU A 36 -5.12 -3.83 -7.18
N ALA A 37 -4.79 -3.97 -8.46
CA ALA A 37 -5.21 -5.09 -9.28
C ALA A 37 -4.29 -6.31 -9.04
N GLY A 38 -4.74 -7.49 -9.46
CA GLY A 38 -3.95 -8.72 -9.29
C GLY A 38 -2.75 -8.82 -10.24
N ASP A 39 -2.77 -8.04 -11.33
CA ASP A 39 -1.74 -7.95 -12.36
C ASP A 39 -0.81 -6.75 -12.19
N ASP A 40 -0.99 -5.93 -11.14
CA ASP A 40 -0.03 -4.88 -10.79
C ASP A 40 1.31 -5.50 -10.36
N ASP A 41 2.44 -4.88 -10.75
CA ASP A 41 3.77 -5.38 -10.42
C ASP A 41 4.06 -5.32 -8.90
N PRO A 42 4.21 -6.49 -8.23
CA PRO A 42 4.48 -6.55 -6.79
C PRO A 42 5.78 -5.84 -6.38
N THR A 43 6.78 -5.81 -7.28
CA THR A 43 8.07 -5.18 -7.03
C THR A 43 7.93 -3.67 -6.98
N ALA A 44 7.24 -3.08 -7.95
CA ALA A 44 6.92 -1.65 -7.96
C ALA A 44 6.12 -1.24 -6.71
N ILE A 45 5.13 -2.04 -6.30
CA ILE A 45 4.34 -1.77 -5.09
C ILE A 45 5.21 -1.83 -3.82
N LYS A 46 6.10 -2.82 -3.71
CA LYS A 46 7.06 -2.92 -2.60
C LYS A 46 8.00 -1.71 -2.55
N ASN A 47 8.52 -1.26 -3.69
CA ASN A 47 9.36 -0.07 -3.76
C ASN A 47 8.60 1.19 -3.33
N LEU A 48 7.34 1.32 -3.75
CA LEU A 48 6.48 2.40 -3.31
C LEU A 48 6.24 2.36 -1.79
N PHE A 49 5.99 1.19 -1.22
CA PHE A 49 5.82 1.01 0.22
C PHE A 49 7.03 1.56 0.99
N HIS A 50 8.25 1.19 0.60
CA HIS A 50 9.46 1.68 1.28
C HIS A 50 9.67 3.18 1.16
N THR A 51 9.32 3.78 0.01
CA THR A 51 9.47 5.22 -0.21
C THR A 51 8.33 6.05 0.40
N SER A 52 7.24 5.40 0.83
CA SER A 52 6.05 6.07 1.35
C SER A 52 6.15 6.56 2.79
N PHE A 53 7.11 6.05 3.59
CA PHE A 53 7.17 6.31 5.04
C PHE A 53 7.36 7.77 5.43
N THR A 54 7.94 8.58 4.55
CA THR A 54 8.18 10.01 4.77
C THR A 54 7.19 10.91 4.03
N LYS A 55 6.27 10.33 3.25
CA LYS A 55 5.33 11.08 2.43
C LYS A 55 4.14 11.52 3.27
N LYS A 56 3.79 12.81 3.19
CA LYS A 56 2.59 13.36 3.81
C LYS A 56 1.43 13.25 2.84
N THR A 57 0.37 12.56 3.25
CA THR A 57 -0.88 12.44 2.48
C THR A 57 -2.06 12.77 3.38
N PRO A 58 -3.21 13.20 2.83
CA PRO A 58 -4.43 13.38 3.63
C PRO A 58 -5.03 12.07 4.14
N PHE A 59 -4.59 10.92 3.61
CA PHE A 59 -4.96 9.59 4.09
C PHE A 59 -3.93 9.02 5.07
N GLN A 60 -4.33 8.04 5.86
CA GLN A 60 -3.40 7.25 6.65
C GLN A 60 -2.54 6.37 5.74
N SER A 61 -1.24 6.69 5.67
CA SER A 61 -0.24 5.88 4.96
C SER A 61 0.23 4.72 5.84
N LEU A 62 0.60 3.62 5.19
CA LEU A 62 1.21 2.47 5.86
C LEU A 62 2.64 2.81 6.34
N LYS A 63 3.04 2.14 7.41
CA LYS A 63 4.34 2.28 8.07
C LYS A 63 5.12 0.98 7.98
N GLN A 64 6.39 1.01 8.36
CA GLN A 64 7.24 -0.18 8.41
C GLN A 64 6.63 -1.33 9.23
N ALA A 65 5.87 -1.03 10.29
CA ALA A 65 5.17 -2.02 11.10
C ALA A 65 4.11 -2.83 10.32
N ASP A 66 3.61 -2.30 9.19
CA ASP A 66 2.62 -2.95 8.33
C ASP A 66 3.24 -3.91 7.30
N ALA A 67 4.58 -4.03 7.26
CA ALA A 67 5.31 -4.75 6.21
C ALA A 67 4.87 -6.22 6.06
N LEU A 68 4.59 -6.92 7.16
CA LEU A 68 4.15 -8.31 7.11
C LEU A 68 2.82 -8.45 6.37
N GLU A 69 1.87 -7.56 6.62
CA GLU A 69 0.56 -7.60 5.96
C GLU A 69 0.70 -7.21 4.48
N VAL A 70 1.46 -6.16 4.17
CA VAL A 70 1.74 -5.75 2.78
C VAL A 70 2.34 -6.91 1.99
N TYR A 71 3.38 -7.54 2.51
CA TYR A 71 4.04 -8.64 1.80
C TYR A 71 3.15 -9.89 1.72
N THR A 72 2.31 -10.13 2.73
CA THR A 72 1.33 -11.23 2.68
C THR A 72 0.34 -11.04 1.55
N GLN A 73 -0.16 -9.81 1.32
CA GLN A 73 -1.08 -9.53 0.22
C GLN A 73 -0.40 -9.53 -1.17
N LEU A 74 0.91 -9.23 -1.25
CA LEU A 74 1.65 -9.24 -2.51
C LEU A 74 2.19 -10.61 -2.93
N TYR A 75 2.68 -11.40 -1.97
CA TYR A 75 3.48 -12.61 -2.22
C TYR A 75 2.92 -13.87 -1.53
N GLY A 76 1.90 -13.71 -0.67
CA GLY A 76 1.40 -14.76 0.21
C GLY A 76 2.19 -14.86 1.52
N ARG A 77 1.55 -15.47 2.53
CA ARG A 77 2.04 -15.47 3.93
C ARG A 77 3.43 -16.12 4.08
N SER A 78 3.66 -17.26 3.44
CA SER A 78 4.92 -18.00 3.59
C SER A 78 6.10 -17.21 3.05
N GLN A 79 5.97 -16.64 1.85
CA GLN A 79 7.01 -15.80 1.23
C GLN A 79 7.22 -14.51 2.03
N ALA A 80 6.14 -13.88 2.51
CA ALA A 80 6.22 -12.68 3.34
C ALA A 80 7.05 -12.90 4.62
N GLN A 81 6.85 -14.03 5.29
CA GLN A 81 7.61 -14.39 6.48
C GLN A 81 9.08 -14.67 6.16
N GLU A 82 9.39 -15.26 5.01
CA GLU A 82 10.78 -15.47 4.58
C GLU A 82 11.50 -14.15 4.25
N MET A 83 10.81 -13.22 3.57
CA MET A 83 11.36 -11.91 3.21
C MET A 83 11.62 -10.98 4.40
N LEU A 84 11.06 -11.26 5.59
CA LEU A 84 11.16 -10.44 6.79
C LEU A 84 12.03 -11.07 7.90
N LYS A 85 12.61 -12.25 7.64
CA LYS A 85 13.65 -12.83 8.49
C LYS A 85 14.98 -12.14 8.25
#